data_AF-A0A7D8YUD0-F1
#
_entry.id   AF-A0A7D8YUD0-F1
#
_cell.length_a   1.000
_cell.length_b   1.000
_cell.length_c   1.000
_cell.angle_alpha   90.00
_cell.angle_beta   90.00
_cell.angle_gamma   90.00
#
_symmetry.space_group_name_H-M   'P 1'
#
loop_
_entity.id
_entity.type
_entity.pdbx_description
1 polymer ?
#
loop_
_entity_poly.entity_id
_entity_poly.type
_entity_poly.pdbx_seq_one_letter_code
_entity_poly.pdbx_strand_id
1 'polypeptide(L)'
;MPSNDLTPVPAQNETNKPVVGSRLASGSGRQYCIECVLQEKDHGPERVYLAAYVITYSISSLSPVIRQAYSIFRTIRDDDRHSFVLKEIPPSMFKPAYDMQRDLITHGHSPYLRLMCDTIPQQSIIIYHYATDHLLSLAQKNIPLVSRKRILRDALRDVKANNILVDYENVDESIVVKSVQLADFEDAAYVPPGSAIVGSQVGNQLWRSPEAHAQGPVNSPSDIFSFGIVCIYVLSKTVIFAPSAKEIEDPEMEPLSIILERQLSYFAEPDTFDALLRHLGPESPWGEIFTVVRSGFDQQNRRKPFRLWKVDKPGFDQDFMDLVGGMTNFDPAKRITAREALAHKWFAGIEG
;
A
#
# COMPACT_ATOMS: atom_id res chain seq x y z
N MET A 1 -8.34 17.84 -62.57
CA MET A 1 -8.51 18.00 -61.11
C MET A 1 -9.01 16.69 -60.56
N PRO A 2 -8.19 15.92 -59.83
CA PRO A 2 -8.67 14.75 -59.13
C PRO A 2 -9.22 15.15 -57.77
N SER A 3 -10.41 14.63 -57.48
CA SER A 3 -11.18 14.78 -56.25
C SER A 3 -10.41 14.26 -55.03
N ASN A 4 -10.37 15.08 -53.98
CA ASN A 4 -9.95 14.70 -52.63
C ASN A 4 -10.90 13.63 -52.08
N ASP A 5 -10.51 12.35 -52.18
CA ASP A 5 -11.02 11.34 -51.25
C ASP A 5 -10.18 11.42 -49.98
N LEU A 6 -10.69 12.23 -49.05
CA LEU A 6 -10.32 12.20 -47.64
C LEU A 6 -10.57 10.80 -47.11
N THR A 7 -9.51 10.01 -47.00
CA THR A 7 -9.50 8.87 -46.08
C THR A 7 -9.75 9.42 -44.68
N PRO A 8 -10.79 8.96 -43.96
CA PRO A 8 -10.97 9.39 -42.59
C PRO A 8 -9.79 8.87 -41.78
N VAL A 9 -8.95 9.78 -41.31
CA VAL A 9 -8.02 9.55 -40.22
C VAL A 9 -8.84 8.93 -39.08
N PRO A 10 -8.49 7.76 -38.54
CA PRO A 10 -9.25 7.17 -37.46
C PRO A 10 -9.18 8.12 -36.26
N ALA A 11 -10.35 8.56 -35.80
CA ALA A 11 -10.47 9.31 -34.56
C ALA A 11 -9.86 8.47 -33.43
N GLN A 12 -8.71 8.90 -32.90
CA GLN A 12 -8.16 8.34 -31.68
C GLN A 12 -8.96 8.87 -30.49
N ASN A 13 -9.25 7.96 -29.55
CA ASN A 13 -9.89 8.10 -28.24
C ASN A 13 -11.42 7.93 -28.18
N GLU A 14 -11.85 6.67 -28.28
CA GLU A 14 -12.75 6.09 -27.28
C GLU A 14 -12.04 4.86 -26.68
N THR A 15 -11.78 4.89 -25.38
CA THR A 15 -10.84 3.97 -24.72
C THR A 15 -11.30 2.51 -24.87
N ASN A 16 -10.56 1.71 -25.62
CA ASN A 16 -10.81 0.27 -25.82
C ASN A 16 -10.41 -0.54 -24.57
N LYS A 17 -10.98 -0.18 -23.40
CA LYS A 17 -10.65 -0.78 -22.12
C LYS A 17 -11.29 -2.16 -22.00
N PRO A 18 -10.60 -3.14 -21.40
CA PRO A 18 -11.20 -4.43 -21.08
C PRO A 18 -12.45 -4.28 -20.19
N VAL A 19 -13.49 -5.04 -20.52
CA VAL A 19 -14.76 -5.13 -19.78
C VAL A 19 -14.94 -6.52 -19.17
N VAL A 20 -15.88 -6.66 -18.22
CA VAL A 20 -16.23 -7.97 -17.65
C VAL A 20 -16.56 -8.98 -18.76
N GLY A 21 -16.00 -10.19 -18.66
CA GLY A 21 -16.09 -11.24 -19.68
C GLY A 21 -15.03 -11.16 -20.78
N SER A 22 -14.25 -10.07 -20.85
CA SER A 22 -13.13 -9.94 -21.80
C SER A 22 -12.07 -10.99 -21.51
N ARG A 23 -11.53 -11.60 -22.58
CA ARG A 23 -10.41 -12.54 -22.50
C ARG A 23 -9.14 -11.87 -23.00
N LEU A 24 -8.11 -11.88 -22.15
CA LEU A 24 -6.84 -11.24 -22.43
C LEU A 24 -5.73 -12.29 -22.48
N ALA A 25 -4.93 -12.25 -23.55
CA ALA A 25 -3.75 -13.08 -23.71
C ALA A 25 -2.54 -12.33 -23.15
N SER A 26 -1.82 -12.99 -22.25
CA SER A 26 -0.61 -12.48 -21.63
C SER A 26 0.65 -12.77 -22.43
N GLY A 27 1.76 -12.15 -22.02
CA GLY A 27 3.09 -12.37 -22.60
C GLY A 27 3.56 -13.82 -22.49
N SER A 28 3.08 -14.59 -21.50
CA SER A 28 3.35 -16.03 -21.38
C SER A 28 2.49 -16.92 -22.30
N GLY A 29 1.51 -16.34 -23.00
CA GLY A 29 0.50 -17.06 -23.79
C GLY A 29 -0.69 -17.57 -22.97
N ARG A 30 -0.70 -17.36 -21.65
CA ARG A 30 -1.85 -17.66 -20.77
C ARG A 30 -3.02 -16.72 -21.08
N GLN A 31 -4.24 -17.24 -20.94
CA GLN A 31 -5.47 -16.46 -21.11
C GLN A 31 -6.13 -16.19 -19.76
N TYR A 32 -6.56 -14.94 -19.55
CA TYR A 32 -7.25 -14.48 -18.35
C TYR A 32 -8.62 -13.90 -18.74
N CYS A 33 -9.67 -14.29 -18.03
CA CYS A 33 -11.03 -13.77 -18.22
C CYS A 33 -11.36 -12.81 -17.09
N ILE A 34 -11.74 -11.58 -17.41
CA ILE A 34 -12.13 -10.58 -16.42
C ILE A 34 -13.47 -10.98 -15.80
N GLU A 35 -13.51 -11.05 -14.47
CA GLU A 35 -14.70 -11.39 -13.69
C GLU A 35 -15.39 -10.14 -13.15
N CYS A 36 -14.62 -9.17 -12.64
CA CYS A 36 -15.13 -7.88 -12.19
C CYS A 36 -14.05 -6.79 -12.17
N VAL A 37 -14.49 -5.55 -12.01
CA VAL A 37 -13.63 -4.40 -11.73
C VAL A 37 -13.54 -4.26 -10.21
N LEU A 38 -12.33 -4.38 -9.65
CA LEU A 38 -12.04 -4.19 -8.23
C LEU A 38 -11.86 -2.72 -7.87
N GLN A 39 -11.26 -1.94 -8.77
CA GLN A 39 -11.02 -0.52 -8.58
C GLN A 39 -11.00 0.21 -9.93
N GLU A 40 -11.59 1.40 -9.94
CA GLU A 40 -11.51 2.36 -11.03
C GLU A 40 -11.24 3.74 -10.45
N LYS A 41 -10.23 4.45 -10.96
CA LYS A 41 -9.97 5.84 -10.56
C LYS A 41 -10.75 6.78 -11.47
N ASP A 42 -11.53 7.68 -10.87
CA ASP A 42 -12.44 8.61 -11.57
C ASP A 42 -11.75 9.48 -12.64
N HIS A 43 -10.44 9.72 -12.51
CA HIS A 43 -9.66 10.60 -13.39
C HIS A 43 -8.34 9.98 -13.91
N GLY A 44 -8.21 8.65 -13.88
CA GLY A 44 -7.00 7.94 -14.34
C GLY A 44 -7.28 6.82 -15.35
N PRO A 45 -6.29 6.43 -16.18
CA PRO A 45 -6.45 5.24 -17.03
C PRO A 45 -6.55 3.95 -16.20
N GLU A 46 -6.05 3.99 -14.95
CA GLU A 46 -5.80 2.86 -14.07
C GLU A 46 -7.08 2.17 -13.59
N ARG A 47 -7.17 0.88 -13.92
CA ARG A 47 -8.17 -0.05 -13.42
C ARG A 47 -7.50 -1.29 -12.85
N VAL A 48 -8.12 -1.83 -11.82
CA VAL A 48 -7.72 -3.09 -11.20
C VAL A 48 -8.86 -4.07 -11.42
N TYR A 49 -8.56 -5.19 -12.05
CA TYR A 49 -9.54 -6.23 -12.39
C TYR A 49 -9.28 -7.50 -11.60
N LEU A 50 -10.35 -8.17 -11.19
CA LEU A 50 -10.30 -9.57 -10.83
C LEU A 50 -10.43 -10.40 -12.10
N ALA A 51 -9.58 -11.39 -12.28
CA ALA A 51 -9.67 -12.32 -13.40
C ALA A 51 -9.43 -13.76 -12.98
N ALA A 52 -10.00 -14.68 -13.74
CA ALA A 52 -9.74 -16.10 -13.63
C ALA A 52 -8.86 -16.57 -14.80
N TYR A 53 -7.95 -17.49 -14.52
CA TYR A 53 -7.20 -18.18 -15.58
C TYR A 53 -8.12 -19.07 -16.40
N VAL A 54 -7.94 -19.09 -17.72
CA VAL A 54 -8.73 -19.89 -18.65
C VAL A 54 -7.89 -21.08 -19.12
N ILE A 55 -8.25 -22.28 -18.71
CA ILE A 55 -7.68 -23.52 -19.26
C ILE A 55 -8.34 -23.80 -20.62
N THR A 56 -7.57 -23.68 -21.70
CA THR A 56 -7.99 -24.13 -23.04
C THR A 56 -7.41 -25.50 -23.32
N TYR A 57 -8.26 -26.54 -23.29
CA TYR A 57 -7.86 -27.85 -23.78
C TYR A 57 -7.78 -27.83 -25.31
N SER A 58 -6.70 -28.37 -25.88
CA SER A 58 -6.65 -28.61 -27.33
C SER A 58 -7.67 -29.70 -27.67
N ILE A 59 -8.75 -29.29 -28.33
CA ILE A 59 -9.88 -30.15 -28.70
C ILE A 59 -9.52 -31.09 -29.87
N SER A 60 -8.28 -31.04 -30.38
CA SER A 60 -7.84 -31.81 -31.55
C SER A 60 -7.87 -33.33 -31.34
N SER A 61 -7.81 -33.81 -30.09
CA SER A 61 -7.87 -35.24 -29.74
C SER A 61 -9.26 -35.74 -29.29
N LEU A 62 -10.27 -34.86 -29.19
CA LEU A 62 -11.60 -35.21 -28.69
C LEU A 62 -12.59 -35.49 -29.83
N SER A 63 -13.47 -36.49 -29.61
CA SER A 63 -14.48 -36.91 -30.58
C SER A 63 -15.52 -35.81 -30.86
N PRO A 64 -16.15 -35.77 -32.05
CA PRO A 64 -17.11 -34.71 -32.43
C PRO A 64 -18.26 -34.49 -31.43
N VAL A 65 -18.74 -35.56 -30.80
CA VAL A 65 -19.79 -35.51 -29.76
C VAL A 65 -19.28 -34.82 -28.51
N ILE A 66 -18.04 -35.11 -28.11
CA ILE A 66 -17.36 -34.44 -27.00
C ILE A 66 -17.13 -32.97 -27.34
N ARG A 67 -16.84 -32.59 -28.59
CA ARG A 67 -16.68 -31.17 -28.99
C ARG A 67 -17.95 -30.35 -28.80
N GLN A 68 -19.11 -30.92 -29.13
CA GLN A 68 -20.41 -30.25 -28.98
C GLN A 68 -20.85 -30.14 -27.52
N ALA A 69 -20.44 -31.10 -26.68
CA ALA A 69 -20.55 -30.98 -25.23
C ALA A 69 -19.54 -29.96 -24.66
N TYR A 70 -18.27 -29.98 -25.10
CA TYR A 70 -17.18 -29.12 -24.61
C TYR A 70 -17.30 -27.65 -25.02
N SER A 71 -17.89 -27.33 -26.18
CA SER A 71 -18.17 -25.92 -26.52
C SER A 71 -19.22 -25.28 -25.59
N ILE A 72 -19.95 -26.11 -24.84
CA ILE A 72 -20.93 -25.71 -23.81
C ILE A 72 -20.28 -25.70 -22.42
N PHE A 73 -19.28 -26.56 -22.17
CA PHE A 73 -18.50 -26.57 -20.92
C PHE A 73 -17.41 -25.48 -20.90
N ARG A 74 -17.89 -24.28 -20.58
CA ARG A 74 -17.41 -23.34 -19.54
C ARG A 74 -15.96 -23.48 -19.09
N THR A 75 -15.33 -22.31 -18.93
CA THR A 75 -14.27 -22.00 -17.95
C THR A 75 -14.30 -23.02 -16.80
N ILE A 76 -13.41 -24.01 -16.84
CA ILE A 76 -13.26 -24.93 -15.73
C ILE A 76 -12.70 -24.07 -14.61
N ARG A 77 -13.57 -23.76 -13.64
CA ARG A 77 -13.13 -23.32 -12.33
C ARG A 77 -12.41 -24.50 -11.73
N ASP A 78 -11.09 -24.37 -11.60
CA ASP A 78 -10.45 -25.10 -10.53
C ASP A 78 -11.11 -24.60 -9.25
N ASP A 79 -11.70 -25.50 -8.46
CA ASP A 79 -12.18 -25.13 -7.12
C ASP A 79 -11.01 -24.62 -6.24
N ASP A 80 -9.77 -24.85 -6.70
CA ASP A 80 -8.53 -24.28 -6.20
C ASP A 80 -8.21 -22.91 -6.84
N ARG A 81 -8.92 -21.87 -6.41
CA ARG A 81 -8.47 -20.47 -6.20
C ARG A 81 -7.37 -19.85 -7.09
N HIS A 82 -7.31 -20.09 -8.39
CA HIS A 82 -6.40 -19.34 -9.27
C HIS A 82 -7.03 -18.02 -9.72
N SER A 83 -7.34 -17.16 -8.75
CA SER A 83 -7.74 -15.78 -8.99
C SER A 83 -6.52 -14.90 -9.19
N PHE A 84 -6.61 -13.99 -10.15
CA PHE A 84 -5.55 -13.06 -10.52
C PHE A 84 -6.05 -11.63 -10.45
N VAL A 85 -5.11 -10.72 -10.22
CA VAL A 85 -5.34 -9.28 -10.34
C VAL A 85 -4.62 -8.79 -11.58
N LEU A 86 -5.37 -8.19 -12.50
CA LEU A 86 -4.83 -7.49 -13.66
C LEU A 86 -4.87 -6.00 -13.33
N LYS A 87 -3.70 -5.39 -13.21
CA LYS A 87 -3.56 -3.97 -12.88
C LYS A 87 -3.08 -3.22 -14.10
N GLU A 88 -3.95 -2.36 -14.64
CA GLU A 88 -3.57 -1.36 -15.62
C GLU A 88 -2.75 -0.28 -14.95
N ILE A 89 -1.63 0.09 -15.57
CA ILE A 89 -0.81 1.21 -15.16
C ILE A 89 -0.61 2.18 -16.32
N PRO A 90 -0.30 3.46 -16.06
CA PRO A 90 -0.09 4.44 -17.12
C PRO A 90 0.98 3.93 -18.10
N PRO A 91 0.79 4.04 -19.42
CA PRO A 91 1.77 3.53 -20.39
C PRO A 91 3.18 4.09 -20.18
N SER A 92 3.30 5.34 -19.72
CA SER A 92 4.58 5.98 -19.37
C SER A 92 5.29 5.32 -18.18
N MET A 93 4.55 4.66 -17.29
CA MET A 93 5.05 4.00 -16.08
C MET A 93 5.23 2.48 -16.26
N PHE A 94 4.75 1.90 -17.36
CA PHE A 94 4.81 0.45 -17.57
C PHE A 94 6.22 -0.11 -17.58
N LYS A 95 7.12 0.48 -18.37
CA LYS A 95 8.50 0.01 -18.49
C LYS A 95 9.27 0.14 -17.16
N PRO A 96 9.25 1.28 -16.45
CA PRO A 96 9.86 1.40 -15.12
C PRO A 96 9.33 0.37 -14.11
N ALA A 97 8.01 0.21 -14.01
CA ALA A 97 7.40 -0.75 -13.10
C ALA A 97 7.78 -2.21 -13.43
N TYR A 98 7.73 -2.55 -14.71
CA TYR A 98 8.13 -3.88 -15.20
C TYR A 98 9.60 -4.19 -14.91
N ASP A 99 10.51 -3.25 -15.18
CA ASP A 99 11.93 -3.44 -14.92
C ASP A 99 12.21 -3.64 -13.44
N MET A 100 11.58 -2.83 -12.57
CA MET A 100 11.71 -2.98 -11.13
C MET A 100 11.20 -4.34 -10.64
N GLN A 101 10.01 -4.77 -11.09
CA GLN A 101 9.47 -6.08 -10.76
C GLN A 101 10.41 -7.22 -11.19
N ARG A 102 10.96 -7.10 -12.41
CA ARG A 102 11.89 -8.10 -12.94
C ARG A 102 13.20 -8.13 -12.15
N ASP A 103 13.72 -6.97 -11.76
CA ASP A 103 14.91 -6.86 -10.93
C ASP A 103 14.66 -7.50 -9.55
N LEU A 104 13.53 -7.20 -8.90
CA LEU A 104 13.14 -7.83 -7.62
C LEU A 104 13.04 -9.35 -7.74
N ILE A 105 12.41 -9.86 -8.81
CA ILE A 105 12.34 -11.31 -9.10
C ILE A 105 13.74 -11.92 -9.23
N THR A 106 14.66 -11.26 -9.93
CA THR A 106 16.01 -11.79 -10.16
C THR A 106 16.93 -11.74 -8.93
N HIS A 107 16.76 -10.75 -8.05
CA HIS A 107 17.62 -10.56 -6.86
C HIS A 107 17.17 -11.38 -5.65
N GLY A 108 16.06 -12.11 -5.75
CA GLY A 108 15.60 -13.05 -4.75
C GLY A 108 14.10 -12.94 -4.51
N HIS A 109 13.42 -14.08 -4.46
CA HIS A 109 12.00 -14.12 -4.13
C HIS A 109 11.81 -13.92 -2.61
N SER A 110 11.55 -12.68 -2.19
CA SER A 110 10.97 -12.47 -0.86
C SER A 110 9.50 -12.92 -0.88
N PRO A 111 9.08 -13.83 0.01
CA PRO A 111 7.67 -14.23 0.11
C PRO A 111 6.77 -13.08 0.60
N TYR A 112 7.37 -12.01 1.14
CA TYR A 112 6.66 -10.83 1.67
C TYR A 112 6.55 -9.69 0.64
N LEU A 113 7.01 -9.90 -0.60
CA LEU A 113 6.77 -8.99 -1.72
C LEU A 113 5.78 -9.63 -2.70
N ARG A 114 4.77 -8.87 -3.13
CA ARG A 114 3.85 -9.28 -4.19
C ARG A 114 4.50 -9.01 -5.54
N LEU A 115 5.13 -10.05 -6.08
CA LEU A 115 5.82 -9.99 -7.37
C LEU A 115 4.87 -10.29 -8.52
N MET A 116 5.13 -9.69 -9.68
CA MET A 116 4.37 -9.99 -10.90
C MET A 116 4.52 -11.47 -11.28
N CYS A 117 3.43 -12.08 -11.74
CA CYS A 117 3.45 -13.45 -12.29
C CYS A 117 3.35 -13.47 -13.82
N ASP A 118 2.86 -12.39 -14.43
CA ASP A 118 2.69 -12.26 -15.88
C ASP A 118 2.45 -10.80 -16.28
N THR A 119 2.37 -10.51 -17.59
CA THR A 119 2.07 -9.15 -18.10
C THR A 119 1.26 -9.19 -19.40
N ILE A 120 0.59 -8.08 -19.74
CA ILE A 120 0.03 -7.82 -21.08
C ILE A 120 0.59 -6.47 -21.56
N PRO A 121 1.81 -6.44 -22.15
CA PRO A 121 2.51 -5.19 -22.45
C PRO A 121 1.73 -4.25 -23.38
N GLN A 122 0.99 -4.80 -24.35
CA GLN A 122 0.20 -4.01 -25.31
C GLN A 122 -0.92 -3.20 -24.66
N GLN A 123 -1.37 -3.61 -23.47
CA GLN A 123 -2.41 -2.94 -22.69
C GLN A 123 -1.85 -2.28 -21.42
N SER A 124 -0.52 -2.27 -21.24
CA SER A 124 0.13 -1.77 -20.01
C SER A 124 -0.41 -2.43 -18.73
N ILE A 125 -0.63 -3.75 -18.75
CA ILE A 125 -1.16 -4.50 -17.60
C ILE A 125 -0.06 -5.37 -16.97
N ILE A 126 0.05 -5.30 -15.65
CA ILE A 126 0.83 -6.24 -14.83
C ILE A 126 -0.14 -7.19 -14.11
N ILE A 127 0.20 -8.49 -14.09
CA ILE A 127 -0.63 -9.55 -13.52
C ILE A 127 0.00 -10.05 -12.23
N TYR A 128 -0.83 -10.18 -11.20
CA TYR A 128 -0.46 -10.67 -9.87
C TYR A 128 -1.40 -11.78 -9.41
N HIS A 129 -0.96 -12.64 -8.49
CA HIS A 129 -1.87 -13.50 -7.73
C HIS A 129 -2.80 -12.66 -6.86
N TYR A 130 -4.08 -13.03 -6.82
CA TYR A 130 -5.06 -12.39 -5.94
C TYR A 130 -4.73 -12.63 -4.47
N ALA A 131 -5.01 -11.63 -3.63
CA ALA A 131 -4.95 -11.74 -2.17
C ALA A 131 -6.34 -11.46 -1.62
N THR A 132 -6.74 -12.20 -0.58
CA THR A 132 -8.09 -12.15 -0.03
C THR A 132 -8.52 -10.75 0.43
N ASP A 133 -7.62 -9.95 1.01
CA ASP A 133 -7.93 -8.60 1.50
C ASP A 133 -6.67 -7.71 1.60
N HIS A 134 -6.87 -6.43 1.92
CA HIS A 134 -5.79 -5.52 2.33
C HIS A 134 -5.85 -5.25 3.84
N LEU A 135 -4.70 -4.94 4.45
CA LEU A 135 -4.55 -4.82 5.91
C LEU A 135 -5.57 -3.86 6.53
N LEU A 136 -5.80 -2.70 5.91
CA LEU A 136 -6.69 -1.69 6.49
C LEU A 136 -8.12 -2.21 6.63
N SER A 137 -8.65 -2.88 5.61
CA SER A 137 -9.97 -3.52 5.64
C SER A 137 -9.99 -4.70 6.62
N LEU A 138 -8.97 -5.56 6.58
CA LEU A 138 -8.89 -6.71 7.48
C LEU A 138 -8.82 -6.31 8.96
N ALA A 139 -8.11 -5.23 9.30
CA ALA A 139 -7.99 -4.75 10.67
C ALA A 139 -9.31 -4.21 11.25
N GLN A 140 -10.29 -3.87 10.41
CA GLN A 140 -11.64 -3.52 10.87
C GLN A 140 -12.42 -4.74 11.37
N LYS A 141 -12.07 -5.95 10.91
CA LYS A 141 -12.66 -7.21 11.38
C LYS A 141 -12.15 -7.56 12.79
N ASN A 142 -12.81 -8.52 13.43
CA ASN A 142 -12.37 -9.03 14.72
C ASN A 142 -11.31 -10.12 14.53
N ILE A 143 -10.07 -9.69 14.28
CA ILE A 143 -8.90 -10.56 14.19
C ILE A 143 -8.24 -10.74 15.57
N PRO A 144 -7.88 -11.98 15.97
CA PRO A 144 -7.13 -12.25 17.20
C PRO A 144 -5.82 -11.46 17.27
N LEU A 145 -5.37 -11.12 18.48
CA LEU A 145 -4.14 -10.35 18.68
C LEU A 145 -2.91 -11.06 18.09
N VAL A 146 -2.83 -12.39 18.22
CA VAL A 146 -1.73 -13.18 17.63
C VAL A 146 -1.69 -13.01 16.11
N SER A 147 -2.84 -13.04 15.43
CA SER A 147 -2.92 -12.81 13.98
C SER A 147 -2.53 -11.38 13.62
N ARG A 148 -2.96 -10.37 14.40
CA ARG A 148 -2.53 -8.97 14.20
C ARG A 148 -1.02 -8.82 14.29
N LYS A 149 -0.42 -9.39 15.34
CA LYS A 149 1.03 -9.35 15.56
C LYS A 149 1.77 -10.07 14.43
N ARG A 150 1.29 -11.23 13.99
CA ARG A 150 1.87 -11.95 12.83
C ARG A 150 1.83 -11.08 11.57
N ILE A 151 0.68 -10.49 11.25
CA ILE A 151 0.54 -9.65 10.06
C ILE A 151 1.49 -8.45 10.11
N LEU A 152 1.54 -7.73 11.23
CA LEU A 152 2.46 -6.60 11.39
C LEU A 152 3.92 -7.05 11.32
N ARG A 153 4.29 -8.15 11.96
CA ARG A 153 5.67 -8.65 11.92
C ARG A 153 6.09 -9.05 10.51
N ASP A 154 5.21 -9.74 9.77
CA ASP A 154 5.52 -10.20 8.42
C ASP A 154 5.60 -9.01 7.44
N ALA A 155 4.71 -8.02 7.58
CA ALA A 155 4.78 -6.76 6.83
C ALA A 155 6.01 -5.91 7.17
N LEU A 156 6.58 -6.04 8.38
CA LEU A 156 7.77 -5.29 8.78
C LEU A 156 9.06 -5.83 8.14
N ARG A 157 9.04 -7.05 7.59
CA ARG A 157 10.21 -7.66 6.93
C ARG A 157 10.57 -6.96 5.62
N ASP A 158 9.59 -6.39 4.95
CA ASP A 158 9.72 -5.58 3.76
C ASP A 158 8.80 -4.37 4.00
N VAL A 159 9.31 -3.23 4.47
CA VAL A 159 8.46 -2.13 4.97
C VAL A 159 8.02 -1.20 3.85
N LYS A 160 6.69 -1.11 3.63
CA LYS A 160 5.97 0.02 3.04
C LYS A 160 4.58 0.09 3.65
N ALA A 161 4.24 1.22 4.26
CA ALA A 161 3.05 1.35 5.09
C ALA A 161 1.71 1.34 4.32
N ASN A 162 1.73 1.56 3.01
CA ASN A 162 0.53 1.89 2.25
C ASN A 162 -0.15 0.72 1.54
N ASN A 163 0.52 -0.44 1.36
CA ASN A 163 -0.03 -1.50 0.49
C ASN A 163 0.27 -2.91 1.00
N ILE A 164 -0.13 -3.20 2.22
CA ILE A 164 -0.02 -4.55 2.81
C ILE A 164 -1.26 -5.36 2.42
N LEU A 165 -1.06 -6.39 1.62
CA LEU A 165 -2.06 -7.39 1.27
C LEU A 165 -1.93 -8.60 2.21
N VAL A 166 -3.08 -9.19 2.53
CA VAL A 166 -3.15 -10.35 3.40
C VAL A 166 -4.00 -11.41 2.73
N ASP A 167 -3.40 -12.57 2.49
CA ASP A 167 -4.15 -13.75 2.10
C ASP A 167 -4.48 -14.56 3.35
N TYR A 168 -5.74 -14.97 3.48
CA TYR A 168 -6.20 -15.70 4.64
C TYR A 168 -7.38 -16.63 4.31
N GLU A 169 -7.63 -17.57 5.20
CA GLU A 169 -8.79 -18.44 5.15
C GLU A 169 -9.63 -18.29 6.42
N ASN A 170 -10.94 -18.47 6.27
CA ASN A 170 -11.83 -18.63 7.42
C ASN A 170 -11.88 -20.11 7.76
N VAL A 171 -11.36 -20.49 8.93
CA VAL A 171 -11.40 -21.85 9.48
C VAL A 171 -12.10 -21.76 10.82
N ASP A 172 -13.24 -22.43 10.98
CA ASP A 172 -14.04 -22.41 12.22
C ASP A 172 -14.30 -20.99 12.75
N GLU A 173 -14.75 -20.09 11.87
CA GLU A 173 -14.99 -18.65 12.16
C GLU A 173 -13.73 -17.85 12.57
N SER A 174 -12.55 -18.46 12.49
CA SER A 174 -11.26 -17.83 12.78
C SER A 174 -10.47 -17.53 11.50
N ILE A 175 -9.69 -16.45 11.54
CA ILE A 175 -8.86 -16.02 10.41
C ILE A 175 -7.47 -16.67 10.53
N VAL A 176 -7.16 -17.55 9.58
CA VAL A 176 -5.85 -18.18 9.41
C VAL A 176 -5.10 -17.47 8.29
N VAL A 177 -4.10 -16.67 8.66
CA VAL A 177 -3.24 -15.95 7.72
C VAL A 177 -2.38 -16.95 6.94
N LYS A 178 -2.37 -16.85 5.61
CA LYS A 178 -1.55 -17.67 4.71
C LYS A 178 -0.30 -16.93 4.27
N SER A 179 -0.46 -15.68 3.87
CA SER A 179 0.65 -14.82 3.47
C SER A 179 0.34 -13.35 3.74
N VAL A 180 1.40 -12.57 3.89
CA VAL A 180 1.36 -11.12 4.06
C VAL A 180 2.38 -10.56 3.10
N GLN A 181 1.94 -9.68 2.20
CA GLN A 181 2.78 -9.19 1.12
C GLN A 181 2.63 -7.69 0.97
N LEU A 182 3.74 -6.98 0.81
CA LEU A 182 3.71 -5.65 0.24
C LEU A 182 3.35 -5.71 -1.23
N ALA A 183 2.52 -4.79 -1.66
CA ALA A 183 2.17 -4.58 -3.05
C ALA A 183 2.48 -3.14 -3.48
N ASP A 184 2.18 -2.85 -4.75
CA ASP A 184 2.13 -1.51 -5.30
C ASP A 184 3.49 -0.80 -5.33
N PHE A 185 4.47 -1.45 -5.98
CA PHE A 185 5.82 -0.91 -6.15
C PHE A 185 5.94 0.03 -7.34
N GLU A 186 4.85 0.31 -8.06
CA GLU A 186 4.90 1.15 -9.26
C GLU A 186 5.22 2.62 -8.95
N ASP A 187 4.93 3.07 -7.73
CA ASP A 187 5.33 4.40 -7.18
C ASP A 187 6.61 4.33 -6.32
N ALA A 188 7.33 3.20 -6.35
CA ALA A 188 8.59 3.06 -5.63
C ALA A 188 9.74 3.77 -6.34
N ALA A 189 10.76 4.15 -5.57
CA ALA A 189 12.04 4.61 -6.11
C ALA A 189 13.19 3.81 -5.49
N TYR A 190 14.22 3.53 -6.30
CA TYR A 190 15.51 3.08 -5.79
C TYR A 190 16.22 4.28 -5.17
N VAL A 191 16.36 4.28 -3.84
CA VAL A 191 17.10 5.31 -3.11
C VAL A 191 18.46 4.73 -2.72
N PRO A 192 19.58 5.21 -3.30
CA PRO A 192 20.90 4.72 -2.93
C PRO A 192 21.19 4.96 -1.44
N PRO A 193 21.99 4.10 -0.79
CA PRO A 193 22.44 4.34 0.58
C PRO A 193 23.05 5.74 0.75
N GLY A 194 22.65 6.45 1.80
CA GLY A 194 23.10 7.82 2.07
C GLY A 194 22.39 8.90 1.23
N SER A 195 21.46 8.52 0.35
CA SER A 195 20.60 9.46 -0.39
C SER A 195 19.20 9.54 0.21
N ALA A 196 18.46 10.56 -0.21
CA ALA A 196 17.07 10.77 0.18
C ALA A 196 16.28 11.37 -0.98
N ILE A 197 14.97 11.12 -0.99
CA ILE A 197 14.03 11.82 -1.88
C ILE A 197 13.74 13.18 -1.24
N VAL A 198 13.84 14.27 -2.00
CA VAL A 198 13.65 15.66 -1.53
C VAL A 198 12.77 16.41 -2.53
N GLY A 199 12.00 17.40 -2.06
CA GLY A 199 11.22 18.30 -2.92
C GLY A 199 9.87 17.72 -3.37
N SER A 200 9.42 16.62 -2.77
CA SER A 200 8.12 16.03 -3.05
C SER A 200 7.48 15.48 -1.78
N GLN A 201 6.15 15.61 -1.67
CA GLN A 201 5.36 15.01 -0.60
C GLN A 201 4.98 13.58 -0.97
N VAL A 202 5.85 12.63 -0.61
CA VAL A 202 5.66 11.22 -0.94
C VAL A 202 4.77 10.49 0.07
N GLY A 203 4.04 9.48 -0.40
CA GLY A 203 3.16 8.64 0.43
C GLY A 203 1.81 9.30 0.78
N ASN A 204 0.94 8.52 1.43
CA ASN A 204 -0.39 8.98 1.83
C ASN A 204 -0.31 9.86 3.09
N GLN A 205 -0.93 11.04 3.02
CA GLN A 205 -0.90 12.09 4.06
C GLN A 205 -1.31 11.63 5.46
N LEU A 206 -2.09 10.56 5.61
CA LEU A 206 -2.55 10.06 6.91
C LEU A 206 -1.55 9.11 7.59
N TRP A 207 -0.50 8.72 6.88
CA TRP A 207 0.55 7.82 7.39
C TRP A 207 1.94 8.45 7.31
N ARG A 208 2.07 9.56 6.59
CA ARG A 208 3.33 10.19 6.24
C ARG A 208 4.10 10.70 7.47
N SER A 209 5.42 10.62 7.43
CA SER A 209 6.31 11.19 8.45
C SER A 209 6.38 12.72 8.39
N PRO A 210 6.83 13.40 9.45
CA PRO A 210 6.95 14.85 9.48
C PRO A 210 7.83 15.40 8.35
N GLU A 211 9.00 14.79 8.11
CA GLU A 211 9.90 15.23 7.05
C GLU A 211 9.35 14.97 5.64
N ALA A 212 8.53 13.92 5.45
CA ALA A 212 7.87 13.69 4.18
C ALA A 212 6.73 14.70 3.93
N HIS A 213 6.01 15.17 4.96
CA HIS A 213 5.10 16.31 4.80
C HIS A 213 5.85 17.58 4.40
N ALA A 214 7.04 17.76 4.96
CA ALA A 214 7.87 18.92 4.74
C ALA A 214 8.66 18.90 3.42
N GLN A 215 8.41 17.93 2.53
CA GLN A 215 9.20 17.75 1.30
C GLN A 215 10.71 17.65 1.59
N GLY A 216 11.06 17.28 2.82
CA GLY A 216 12.43 17.16 3.29
C GLY A 216 13.04 15.82 2.87
N PRO A 217 14.22 15.48 3.42
CA PRO A 217 14.89 14.24 3.07
C PRO A 217 14.11 13.00 3.57
N VAL A 218 13.52 12.26 2.64
CA VAL A 218 12.78 11.00 2.87
C VAL A 218 13.64 9.78 2.51
N ASN A 219 13.71 8.83 3.44
CA ASN A 219 14.43 7.56 3.31
C ASN A 219 13.78 6.48 4.20
N SER A 220 14.44 5.32 4.40
CA SER A 220 13.87 4.19 5.16
C SER A 220 13.32 4.54 6.55
N PRO A 221 13.97 5.42 7.36
CA PRO A 221 13.36 5.97 8.58
C PRO A 221 11.95 6.56 8.43
N SER A 222 11.60 7.14 7.28
CA SER A 222 10.24 7.65 7.01
C SER A 222 9.22 6.53 6.83
N ASP A 223 9.62 5.41 6.22
CA ASP A 223 8.80 4.21 6.12
C ASP A 223 8.54 3.59 7.50
N ILE A 224 9.55 3.60 8.39
CA ILE A 224 9.39 3.13 9.78
C ILE A 224 8.38 3.99 10.55
N PHE A 225 8.47 5.32 10.45
CA PHE A 225 7.49 6.20 11.07
C PHE A 225 6.08 5.85 10.61
N SER A 226 5.91 5.73 9.29
CA SER A 226 4.63 5.41 8.67
C SER A 226 4.09 4.06 9.15
N PHE A 227 4.98 3.07 9.29
CA PHE A 227 4.64 1.76 9.81
C PHE A 227 4.22 1.78 11.29
N GLY A 228 4.82 2.66 12.11
CA GLY A 228 4.37 2.91 13.48
C GLY A 228 2.92 3.40 13.54
N ILE A 229 2.51 4.27 12.61
CA ILE A 229 1.12 4.72 12.52
C ILE A 229 0.18 3.57 12.10
N VAL A 230 0.62 2.71 11.17
CA VAL A 230 -0.12 1.49 10.78
C VAL A 230 -0.29 0.55 11.97
N CYS A 231 0.74 0.36 12.80
CA CYS A 231 0.65 -0.45 14.01
C CYS A 231 -0.44 0.08 14.96
N ILE A 232 -0.50 1.40 15.17
CA ILE A 232 -1.56 2.03 15.97
C ILE A 232 -2.93 1.75 15.35
N TYR A 233 -3.08 1.88 14.04
CA TYR A 233 -4.35 1.62 13.37
C TYR A 233 -4.80 0.17 13.54
N VAL A 234 -3.92 -0.82 13.38
CA VAL A 234 -4.27 -2.25 13.49
C VAL A 234 -4.80 -2.61 14.88
N LEU A 235 -4.31 -1.96 15.94
CA LEU A 235 -4.83 -2.19 17.30
C LEU A 235 -6.04 -1.31 17.63
N SER A 236 -6.00 -0.04 17.26
CA SER A 236 -7.01 0.96 17.65
C SER A 236 -8.22 1.00 16.72
N LYS A 237 -8.09 0.57 15.46
CA LYS A 237 -9.04 0.81 14.36
C LYS A 237 -9.28 2.30 14.07
N THR A 238 -8.36 3.17 14.50
CA THR A 238 -8.48 4.63 14.38
C THR A 238 -7.36 5.17 13.52
N VAL A 239 -7.72 5.99 12.50
CA VAL A 239 -6.75 6.76 11.73
C VAL A 239 -6.43 8.03 12.53
N ILE A 240 -5.42 7.97 13.38
CA ILE A 240 -5.18 8.95 14.46
C ILE A 240 -4.91 10.39 14.00
N PHE A 241 -4.58 10.59 12.72
CA PHE A 241 -4.37 11.90 12.13
C PHE A 241 -5.57 12.40 11.32
N ALA A 242 -6.52 11.55 10.96
CA ALA A 242 -7.63 11.93 10.08
C ALA A 242 -8.55 12.97 10.72
N PRO A 243 -8.74 14.15 10.09
CA PRO A 243 -9.73 15.12 10.56
C PRO A 243 -11.12 14.49 10.71
N SER A 244 -11.83 14.88 11.75
CA SER A 244 -13.23 14.52 11.98
C SER A 244 -14.13 15.25 10.98
N ALA A 245 -15.35 14.74 10.76
CA ALA A 245 -16.31 15.40 9.87
C ALA A 245 -16.53 16.88 10.24
N LYS A 246 -16.63 17.17 11.55
CA LYS A 246 -16.78 18.54 12.05
C LYS A 246 -15.57 19.42 11.71
N GLU A 247 -14.35 18.89 11.82
CA GLU A 247 -13.14 19.63 11.48
C GLU A 247 -13.02 19.89 9.97
N ILE A 248 -13.56 18.99 9.13
CA ILE A 248 -13.57 19.14 7.68
C ILE A 248 -14.61 20.17 7.22
N GLU A 249 -15.74 20.26 7.92
CA GLU A 249 -16.82 21.21 7.62
C GLU A 249 -16.50 22.65 8.04
N ASP A 250 -15.47 22.86 8.87
CA ASP A 250 -15.04 24.17 9.33
C ASP A 250 -14.14 24.85 8.27
N PRO A 251 -14.58 25.93 7.61
CA PRO A 251 -13.83 26.57 6.53
C PRO A 251 -12.54 27.25 7.00
N GLU A 252 -12.40 27.51 8.31
CA GLU A 252 -11.19 28.09 8.89
C GLU A 252 -10.13 27.03 9.20
N MET A 253 -10.48 25.73 9.15
CA MET A 253 -9.55 24.64 9.41
C MET A 253 -8.97 24.05 8.13
N GLU A 254 -7.65 24.22 7.98
CA GLU A 254 -6.90 23.57 6.93
C GLU A 254 -6.57 22.11 7.34
N PRO A 255 -6.97 21.07 6.56
CA PRO A 255 -6.78 19.67 6.95
C PRO A 255 -5.33 19.27 7.26
N LEU A 256 -4.35 19.86 6.57
CA LEU A 256 -2.94 19.56 6.81
C LEU A 256 -2.48 20.11 8.17
N SER A 257 -2.90 21.31 8.57
CA SER A 257 -2.61 21.87 9.90
C SER A 257 -3.03 20.92 11.03
N ILE A 258 -4.19 20.27 10.93
CA ILE A 258 -4.69 19.29 11.90
C ILE A 258 -3.78 18.06 11.95
N ILE A 259 -3.35 17.56 10.78
CA ILE A 259 -2.45 16.40 10.69
C ILE A 259 -1.11 16.72 11.37
N LEU A 260 -0.52 17.88 11.06
CA LEU A 260 0.75 18.31 11.64
C LEU A 260 0.63 18.55 13.15
N GLU A 261 -0.43 19.22 13.60
CA GLU A 261 -0.70 19.45 15.03
C GLU A 261 -0.78 18.12 15.77
N ARG A 262 -1.51 17.13 15.25
CA ARG A 262 -1.62 15.81 15.88
C ARG A 262 -0.28 15.07 15.89
N GLN A 263 0.50 15.12 14.81
CA GLN A 263 1.85 14.54 14.80
C GLN A 263 2.72 15.13 15.92
N LEU A 264 2.75 16.47 16.04
CA LEU A 264 3.51 17.15 17.09
C LEU A 264 2.94 16.86 18.48
N SER A 265 1.63 16.89 18.64
CA SER A 265 0.94 16.64 19.91
C SER A 265 1.26 15.25 20.46
N TYR A 266 1.36 14.25 19.58
CA TYR A 266 1.52 12.86 19.99
C TYR A 266 2.99 12.46 20.14
N PHE A 267 3.87 12.84 19.23
CA PHE A 267 5.19 12.20 19.14
C PHE A 267 6.39 13.13 19.29
N ALA A 268 6.23 14.45 19.15
CA ALA A 268 7.36 15.37 19.27
C ALA A 268 7.83 15.53 20.73
N GLU A 269 9.13 15.39 20.99
CA GLU A 269 9.76 15.86 22.23
C GLU A 269 10.69 17.04 21.91
N PRO A 270 10.98 17.96 22.86
CA PRO A 270 11.74 19.17 22.56
C PRO A 270 13.04 18.92 21.79
N ASP A 271 13.83 17.94 22.21
CA ASP A 271 15.10 17.55 21.59
C ASP A 271 14.92 16.91 20.21
N THR A 272 13.92 16.04 20.05
CA THR A 272 13.60 15.38 18.77
C THR A 272 13.00 16.35 17.76
N PHE A 273 12.26 17.37 18.20
CA PHE A 273 11.72 18.42 17.35
C PHE A 273 12.85 19.29 16.79
N ASP A 274 13.79 19.72 17.62
CA ASP A 274 14.95 20.48 17.17
C ASP A 274 15.84 19.64 16.23
N ALA A 275 15.89 18.31 16.41
CA ALA A 275 16.53 17.39 15.48
C ALA A 275 15.83 17.32 14.12
N LEU A 276 14.49 17.27 14.09
CA LEU A 276 13.72 17.36 12.85
C LEU A 276 14.05 18.65 12.09
N LEU A 277 14.05 19.80 12.78
CA LEU A 277 14.36 21.09 12.13
C LEU A 277 15.77 21.10 11.51
N ARG A 278 16.77 20.54 12.22
CA ARG A 278 18.12 20.37 11.67
C ARG A 278 18.15 19.43 10.47
N HIS A 279 17.35 18.36 10.49
CA HIS A 279 17.23 17.41 9.38
C HIS A 279 16.61 18.04 8.12
N LEU A 280 15.66 18.95 8.28
CA LEU A 280 15.06 19.71 7.18
C LEU A 280 16.02 20.73 6.57
N GLY A 281 16.97 21.24 7.36
CA GLY A 281 17.93 22.26 6.96
C GLY A 281 17.37 23.69 7.03
N PRO A 282 18.25 24.70 7.09
CA PRO A 282 17.87 26.10 7.33
C PRO A 282 17.08 26.73 6.18
N GLU A 283 17.25 26.24 4.95
CA GLU A 283 16.56 26.76 3.76
C GLU A 283 15.13 26.23 3.62
N SER A 284 14.70 25.31 4.48
CA SER A 284 13.36 24.74 4.40
C SER A 284 12.32 25.68 5.00
N PRO A 285 11.30 26.12 4.22
CA PRO A 285 10.22 26.97 4.75
C PRO A 285 9.36 26.23 5.79
N TRP A 286 9.44 24.90 5.82
CA TRP A 286 8.69 24.07 6.76
C TRP A 286 9.17 24.19 8.21
N GLY A 287 10.39 24.68 8.45
CA GLY A 287 10.88 24.91 9.79
C GLY A 287 10.05 25.95 10.55
N GLU A 288 9.65 27.02 9.86
CA GLU A 288 8.76 28.04 10.41
C GLU A 288 7.35 27.48 10.62
N ILE A 289 6.81 26.74 9.64
CA ILE A 289 5.47 26.12 9.73
C ILE A 289 5.39 25.22 10.96
N PHE A 290 6.34 24.31 11.16
CA PHE A 290 6.37 23.45 12.34
C PHE A 290 6.51 24.24 13.65
N THR A 291 7.27 25.34 13.63
CA THR A 291 7.44 26.20 14.81
C THR A 291 6.13 26.92 15.16
N VAL A 292 5.39 27.40 14.17
CA VAL A 292 4.06 28.01 14.35
C VAL A 292 3.09 26.99 14.92
N VAL A 293 3.00 25.79 14.33
CA VAL A 293 2.11 24.72 14.84
C VAL A 293 2.50 24.34 16.28
N ARG A 294 3.79 24.20 16.58
CA ARG A 294 4.26 23.94 17.96
C ARG A 294 3.87 25.04 18.95
N SER A 295 3.86 26.29 18.50
CA SER A 295 3.53 27.45 19.34
C SER A 295 2.04 27.55 19.66
N GLY A 296 1.19 26.82 18.94
CA GLY A 296 -0.25 26.71 19.22
C GLY A 296 -0.59 25.85 20.45
N PHE A 297 0.38 25.17 21.07
CA PHE A 297 0.15 24.41 22.29
C PHE A 297 0.30 25.28 23.55
N ASP A 298 -0.73 25.28 24.39
CA ASP A 298 -0.77 26.04 25.64
C ASP A 298 -1.60 25.34 26.73
N GLN A 299 -2.09 26.09 27.73
CA GLN A 299 -2.93 25.53 28.79
C GLN A 299 -4.33 25.09 28.30
N GLN A 300 -4.85 25.71 27.25
CA GLN A 300 -6.15 25.44 26.64
C GLN A 300 -6.03 24.38 25.54
N ASN A 301 -4.95 24.42 24.75
CA ASN A 301 -4.61 23.41 23.75
C ASN A 301 -3.40 22.58 24.18
N ARG A 302 -3.62 21.66 25.14
CA ARG A 302 -2.53 20.80 25.65
C ARG A 302 -2.20 19.69 24.66
N ARG A 303 -0.89 19.44 24.52
CA ARG A 303 -0.38 18.24 23.85
C ARG A 303 -0.93 16.97 24.50
N LYS A 304 -1.02 15.90 23.70
CA LYS A 304 -1.45 14.56 24.13
C LYS A 304 -0.34 13.53 23.82
N PRO A 305 0.80 13.56 24.52
CA PRO A 305 1.95 12.71 24.19
C PRO A 305 1.56 11.23 24.19
N PHE A 306 1.97 10.51 23.15
CA PHE A 306 1.67 9.09 22.94
C PHE A 306 2.05 8.25 24.15
N ARG A 307 3.24 8.47 24.72
CA ARG A 307 3.70 7.78 25.95
C ARG A 307 2.78 7.89 27.17
N LEU A 308 1.81 8.82 27.17
CA LEU A 308 0.84 9.03 28.24
C LEU A 308 -0.57 8.49 27.89
N TRP A 309 -0.76 7.94 26.70
CA TRP A 309 -2.05 7.39 26.29
C TRP A 309 -2.45 6.21 27.17
N LYS A 310 -3.73 6.16 27.51
CA LYS A 310 -4.35 5.04 28.23
C LYS A 310 -5.41 4.44 27.33
N VAL A 311 -5.07 3.33 26.69
CA VAL A 311 -5.95 2.64 25.73
C VAL A 311 -6.26 1.26 26.26
N ASP A 312 -7.53 1.03 26.62
CA ASP A 312 -8.01 -0.27 27.07
C ASP A 312 -8.32 -1.17 25.86
N LYS A 313 -7.27 -1.65 25.19
CA LYS A 313 -7.35 -2.57 24.05
C LYS A 313 -6.28 -3.66 24.14
N PRO A 314 -6.61 -4.94 23.84
CA PRO A 314 -5.64 -6.02 23.83
C PRO A 314 -4.43 -5.71 22.94
N GLY A 315 -3.24 -5.86 23.50
CA GLY A 315 -1.96 -5.62 22.83
C GLY A 315 -1.48 -4.17 22.82
N PHE A 316 -2.26 -3.22 23.34
CA PHE A 316 -1.86 -1.81 23.53
C PHE A 316 -1.16 -1.62 24.89
N ASP A 317 -0.14 -2.44 25.14
CA ASP A 317 0.61 -2.53 26.40
C ASP A 317 1.89 -1.67 26.36
N GLN A 318 2.65 -1.66 27.47
CA GLN A 318 3.88 -0.85 27.56
C GLN A 318 4.92 -1.22 26.50
N ASP A 319 4.97 -2.48 26.06
CA ASP A 319 5.90 -2.94 25.03
C ASP A 319 5.46 -2.42 23.65
N PHE A 320 4.15 -2.35 23.39
CA PHE A 320 3.64 -1.70 22.19
C PHE A 320 3.99 -0.21 22.17
N MET A 321 3.81 0.47 23.30
CA MET A 321 4.12 1.89 23.43
C MET A 321 5.60 2.18 23.19
N ASP A 322 6.48 1.31 23.70
CA ASP A 322 7.93 1.38 23.50
C ASP A 322 8.31 1.16 22.04
N LEU A 323 7.78 0.10 21.41
CA LEU A 323 7.99 -0.20 19.99
C LEU A 323 7.58 0.97 19.09
N VAL A 324 6.33 1.42 19.23
CA VAL A 324 5.79 2.48 18.38
C VAL A 324 6.48 3.81 18.67
N GLY A 325 6.79 4.11 19.94
CA GLY A 325 7.56 5.31 20.29
C GLY A 325 8.95 5.33 19.65
N GLY A 326 9.61 4.17 19.55
CA GLY A 326 10.86 4.02 18.81
C GLY A 326 10.70 4.21 17.29
N MET A 327 9.57 3.78 16.71
CA MET A 327 9.27 3.95 15.29
C MET A 327 8.93 5.40 14.92
N THR A 328 8.18 6.09 15.78
CA THR A 328 7.64 7.42 15.53
C THR A 328 8.48 8.56 16.12
N ASN A 329 9.75 8.30 16.42
CA ASN A 329 10.69 9.32 16.90
C ASN A 329 10.77 10.49 15.90
N PHE A 330 10.67 11.73 16.40
CA PHE A 330 10.71 12.92 15.55
C PHE A 330 12.10 13.21 14.98
N ASP A 331 13.17 12.67 15.58
CA ASP A 331 14.51 12.62 15.01
C ASP A 331 14.61 11.40 14.07
N PRO A 332 14.65 11.58 12.74
CA PRO A 332 14.70 10.45 11.81
C PRO A 332 15.93 9.55 12.02
N ALA A 333 17.05 10.10 12.53
CA ALA A 333 18.27 9.35 12.77
C ALA A 333 18.21 8.47 14.04
N LYS A 334 17.24 8.73 14.95
CA LYS A 334 17.03 7.95 16.18
C LYS A 334 15.85 6.99 16.09
N ARG A 335 15.16 6.91 14.95
CA ARG A 335 14.12 5.90 14.74
C ARG A 335 14.77 4.52 14.73
N ILE A 336 14.11 3.56 15.39
CA ILE A 336 14.54 2.17 15.31
C ILE A 336 14.44 1.67 13.87
N THR A 337 15.31 0.74 13.50
CA THR A 337 15.27 0.09 12.19
C THR A 337 14.19 -0.99 12.14
N ALA A 338 13.82 -1.43 10.93
CA ALA A 338 12.92 -2.59 10.76
C ALA A 338 13.45 -3.84 11.49
N ARG A 339 14.77 -4.03 11.50
CA ARG A 339 15.44 -5.14 12.19
C ARG A 339 15.26 -5.07 13.71
N GLU A 340 15.48 -3.89 14.30
CA GLU A 340 15.30 -3.67 15.73
C GLU A 340 13.83 -3.81 16.13
N ALA A 341 12.92 -3.27 15.32
CA ALA A 341 11.49 -3.44 15.51
C ALA A 341 11.04 -4.90 15.44
N LEU A 342 11.57 -5.71 14.51
CA LEU A 342 11.31 -7.16 14.41
C LEU A 342 11.81 -7.93 15.63
N ALA A 343 12.93 -7.49 16.22
CA ALA A 343 13.52 -8.08 17.41
C ALA A 343 12.84 -7.63 18.71
N HIS A 344 11.89 -6.70 18.64
CA HIS A 344 11.24 -6.13 19.82
C HIS A 344 10.36 -7.17 20.53
N LYS A 345 10.42 -7.17 21.88
CA LYS A 345 9.67 -8.09 22.76
C LYS A 345 8.16 -8.10 22.54
N TRP A 346 7.59 -7.02 21.99
CA TRP A 346 6.17 -6.98 21.64
C TRP A 346 5.80 -8.07 20.60
N PHE A 347 6.73 -8.49 19.74
CA PHE A 347 6.55 -9.60 18.80
C PHE A 347 6.99 -10.97 19.34
N ALA A 348 7.36 -11.07 20.62
CA ALA A 348 7.78 -12.34 21.22
C ALA A 348 6.68 -13.42 21.14
N GLY A 349 7.08 -14.66 20.88
CA GLY A 349 6.17 -15.80 20.80
C GLY A 349 5.30 -15.86 19.53
N ILE A 350 5.55 -14.99 18.56
CA ILE A 350 4.93 -15.06 17.23
C ILE A 350 5.86 -15.87 16.33
N GLU A 351 5.33 -16.86 15.60
CA GLU A 351 6.07 -17.67 14.62
C GLU A 351 5.67 -17.26 13.18
N GLY A 352 6.59 -17.48 12.23
CA GLY A 352 6.47 -17.16 10.78
C GLY A 352 5.55 -18.11 10.06
#